data_AF-A0A522VJV0-F1
#
_entry.id   AF-A0A522VJV0-F1
#
_cell.length_a   1.000
_cell.length_b   1.000
_cell.length_c   1.000
_cell.angle_alpha   90.00
_cell.angle_beta   90.00
_cell.angle_gamma   90.00
#
_symmetry.space_group_name_H-M   'P 1'
#
loop_
_entity.id
_entity.type
_entity.pdbx_description
1 polymer ?
#
loop_
_entity_poly.entity_id
_entity_poly.type
_entity_poly.pdbx_seq_one_letter_code
_entity_poly.pdbx_strand_id
1 'polypeptide(L)'
;MNNNILTGTHINTRPHHAMPAGGARAKRTLMPLALLLCALSSAAPAAVASQTDAEQIVKNQPCKAGETVEQWMDHSLKPSHRDLGWRVFALDNGYDVERAFMVSKSMELHYRWRVDGSGAMQAVSGRAQQLCS
;
A
#
# COMPACT_ATOMS: atom_id res chain seq x y z
N MET A 1 32.21 19.17 -25.23
CA MET A 1 32.40 18.82 -26.66
C MET A 1 31.87 17.41 -26.87
N ASN A 2 31.20 17.21 -27.99
CA ASN A 2 30.61 15.99 -28.57
C ASN A 2 29.10 15.74 -28.34
N ASN A 3 28.39 16.22 -29.37
CA ASN A 3 27.05 15.90 -29.84
C ASN A 3 26.96 14.47 -30.40
N ASN A 4 25.78 13.82 -30.35
CA ASN A 4 24.91 13.57 -31.53
C ASN A 4 23.81 12.52 -31.20
N ILE A 5 22.51 12.86 -31.25
CA ILE A 5 21.49 12.76 -32.34
C ILE A 5 21.16 11.32 -32.82
N LEU A 6 19.84 10.98 -32.82
CA LEU A 6 19.02 10.37 -33.90
C LEU A 6 18.00 9.34 -33.33
N THR A 7 16.72 9.71 -33.18
CA THR A 7 15.57 9.50 -34.10
C THR A 7 15.12 8.04 -34.28
N GLY A 8 13.83 7.79 -34.03
CA GLY A 8 13.16 6.53 -34.33
C GLY A 8 11.64 6.62 -34.20
N THR A 9 11.00 7.39 -35.07
CA THR A 9 9.55 7.30 -35.36
C THR A 9 9.24 5.99 -36.08
N HIS A 10 8.24 5.25 -35.60
CA HIS A 10 7.58 4.23 -36.43
C HIS A 10 6.06 4.39 -36.40
N ILE A 11 5.51 4.26 -37.59
CA ILE A 11 4.17 4.61 -38.05
C ILE A 11 3.44 3.30 -38.36
N ASN A 12 2.10 3.36 -38.40
CA ASN A 12 1.21 2.47 -39.18
C ASN A 12 0.94 1.08 -38.54
N THR A 13 -0.26 0.46 -38.58
CA THR A 13 -1.24 0.40 -39.68
C THR A 13 -2.60 -0.12 -39.17
N ARG A 14 -3.71 0.47 -39.65
CA ARG A 14 -5.08 -0.10 -39.58
C ARG A 14 -5.28 -1.17 -40.66
N PRO A 15 -6.11 -2.20 -40.40
CA PRO A 15 -7.03 -2.77 -41.39
C PRO A 15 -8.48 -2.73 -40.87
N HIS A 16 -9.44 -2.11 -41.59
CA HIS A 16 -10.26 -2.60 -42.71
C HIS A 16 -11.31 -3.68 -42.37
N HIS A 17 -12.56 -3.20 -42.41
CA HIS A 17 -13.86 -3.83 -42.67
C HIS A 17 -13.97 -5.34 -42.96
N ALA A 18 -14.94 -5.97 -42.29
CA ALA A 18 -15.82 -6.95 -42.91
C ALA A 18 -17.26 -6.80 -42.35
N MET A 19 -18.22 -6.52 -43.22
CA MET A 19 -19.65 -6.74 -42.98
C MET A 19 -20.01 -8.16 -43.45
N PRO A 20 -20.99 -8.80 -42.79
CA PRO A 20 -22.01 -9.50 -43.55
C PRO A 20 -23.44 -9.07 -43.18
N ALA A 21 -24.27 -9.04 -44.24
CA ALA A 21 -25.69 -8.72 -44.25
C ALA A 21 -26.56 -10.00 -44.12
N GLY A 22 -27.80 -9.80 -43.66
CA GLY A 22 -28.91 -10.77 -43.69
C GLY A 22 -29.16 -11.44 -42.34
N GLY A 23 -30.31 -11.35 -41.68
CA GLY A 23 -31.65 -10.95 -42.08
C GLY A 23 -32.63 -12.03 -41.64
N ALA A 24 -33.42 -11.81 -40.59
CA ALA A 24 -34.78 -12.37 -40.41
C ALA A 24 -35.39 -12.03 -39.03
N ARG A 25 -36.48 -11.25 -39.10
CA ARG A 25 -37.76 -11.49 -38.42
C ARG A 25 -37.83 -11.51 -36.88
N ALA A 26 -38.23 -10.34 -36.37
CA ALA A 26 -39.36 -10.12 -35.45
C ALA A 26 -39.46 -10.95 -34.15
N LYS A 27 -39.30 -10.25 -33.03
CA LYS A 27 -40.33 -10.14 -31.99
C LYS A 27 -40.09 -8.83 -31.23
N ARG A 28 -41.10 -7.95 -31.25
CA ARG A 28 -41.13 -6.74 -30.43
C ARG A 28 -41.30 -7.18 -28.98
N THR A 29 -40.27 -6.97 -28.18
CA THR A 29 -40.40 -6.97 -26.72
C THR A 29 -39.85 -5.66 -26.21
N LEU A 30 -40.71 -4.95 -25.50
CA LEU A 30 -40.48 -3.64 -24.91
C LEU A 30 -39.21 -3.64 -24.05
N MET A 31 -38.46 -2.53 -24.13
CA MET A 31 -37.47 -2.13 -23.13
C MET A 31 -38.10 -2.11 -21.73
N PRO A 32 -37.40 -2.61 -20.71
CA PRO A 32 -37.26 -1.89 -19.46
C PRO A 32 -35.92 -1.16 -19.51
N LEU A 33 -36.04 0.13 -19.82
CA LEU A 33 -35.13 1.18 -19.38
C LEU A 33 -35.07 1.11 -17.83
N ALA A 34 -33.89 1.36 -17.28
CA ALA A 34 -33.60 1.46 -15.84
C ALA A 34 -33.42 0.14 -15.08
N LEU A 35 -32.16 -0.18 -14.80
CA LEU A 35 -31.59 -0.29 -13.44
C LEU A 35 -30.17 -0.83 -13.58
N LEU A 36 -29.29 -0.01 -14.15
CA LEU A 36 -27.85 -0.18 -13.97
C LEU A 36 -27.54 0.24 -12.53
N LEU A 37 -27.92 -0.61 -11.56
CA LEU A 37 -27.43 -0.52 -10.18
C LEU A 37 -25.94 -0.80 -10.25
N CYS A 38 -25.14 0.25 -10.47
CA CYS A 38 -23.81 0.31 -9.91
C CYS A 38 -24.00 0.12 -8.41
N ALA A 39 -23.87 -1.12 -7.94
CA ALA A 39 -23.62 -1.41 -6.55
C ALA A 39 -22.31 -0.69 -6.21
N LEU A 40 -22.43 0.53 -5.68
CA LEU A 40 -21.38 1.15 -4.89
C LEU A 40 -21.24 0.23 -3.67
N SER A 41 -20.38 -0.77 -3.80
CA SER A 41 -19.82 -1.45 -2.63
C SER A 41 -19.02 -0.41 -1.89
N SER A 42 -19.67 0.32 -0.97
CA SER A 42 -19.00 1.00 0.12
C SER A 42 -18.29 -0.06 0.94
N ALA A 43 -17.05 -0.36 0.57
CA ALA A 43 -16.11 -0.99 1.47
C ALA A 43 -15.94 0.01 2.62
N ALA A 44 -16.63 -0.22 3.73
CA ALA A 44 -16.33 0.47 4.97
C ALA A 44 -14.85 0.17 5.27
N PRO A 45 -14.01 1.19 5.53
CA PRO A 45 -12.66 0.92 5.98
C PRO A 45 -12.76 0.08 7.24
N ALA A 46 -12.07 -1.07 7.25
CA ALA A 46 -12.00 -1.91 8.42
C ALA A 46 -11.37 -1.08 9.52
N ALA A 47 -12.18 -0.67 10.50
CA ALA A 47 -11.68 0.05 11.64
C ALA A 47 -10.64 -0.83 12.34
N VAL A 48 -9.51 -0.24 12.74
CA VAL A 48 -8.49 -0.97 13.51
C VAL A 48 -9.13 -1.36 14.84
N ALA A 49 -9.46 -2.63 14.98
CA ALA A 49 -10.34 -3.09 16.05
C ALA A 49 -9.61 -3.21 17.39
N SER A 50 -8.26 -3.31 17.37
CA SER A 50 -7.47 -3.50 18.59
C SER A 50 -6.01 -3.04 18.48
N GLN A 51 -5.35 -2.94 19.65
CA GLN A 51 -3.91 -2.70 19.76
C GLN A 51 -3.08 -3.76 19.02
N THR A 52 -3.48 -5.03 19.14
CA THR A 52 -2.83 -6.16 18.47
C THR A 52 -2.89 -5.98 16.96
N ASP A 53 -4.02 -5.52 16.42
CA ASP A 53 -4.17 -5.29 14.99
C ASP A 53 -3.25 -4.17 14.51
N ALA A 54 -3.10 -3.09 15.29
CA ALA A 54 -2.19 -2.00 14.94
C ALA A 54 -0.73 -2.46 14.87
N GLU A 55 -0.26 -3.25 15.83
CA GLU A 55 1.10 -3.81 15.79
C GLU A 55 1.28 -4.72 14.56
N GLN A 56 0.31 -5.59 14.27
CA GLN A 56 0.36 -6.49 13.13
C GLN A 56 0.32 -5.76 11.79
N ILE A 57 -0.44 -4.66 11.68
CA ILE A 57 -0.44 -3.80 10.49
C ILE A 57 0.97 -3.27 10.21
N VAL A 58 1.65 -2.76 11.25
CA VAL A 58 3.01 -2.22 11.09
C VAL A 58 4.00 -3.32 10.75
N LYS A 59 3.97 -4.45 11.46
CA LYS A 59 4.87 -5.59 11.22
C LYS A 59 4.78 -6.14 9.80
N ASN A 60 3.56 -6.27 9.29
CA ASN A 60 3.28 -6.87 7.98
C ASN A 60 3.33 -5.87 6.82
N GLN A 61 3.55 -4.59 7.09
CA GLN A 61 3.66 -3.58 6.04
C GLN A 61 4.80 -3.94 5.07
N PRO A 62 4.54 -3.97 3.75
CA PRO A 62 5.59 -4.12 2.76
C PRO A 62 6.67 -3.03 2.87
N CYS A 63 7.92 -3.45 2.80
CA CYS A 63 9.12 -2.65 2.88
C CYS A 63 10.01 -2.91 1.63
N LYS A 64 11.32 -2.71 1.75
CA LYS A 64 12.26 -2.90 0.63
C LYS A 64 12.51 -4.38 0.35
N ALA A 65 13.02 -4.67 -0.84
CA ALA A 65 13.43 -6.02 -1.25
C ALA A 65 12.31 -7.09 -1.18
N GLY A 66 11.03 -6.68 -1.13
CA GLY A 66 9.90 -7.60 -1.00
C GLY A 66 9.67 -8.13 0.42
N GLU A 67 10.38 -7.59 1.41
CA GLU A 67 10.25 -7.96 2.82
C GLU A 67 9.26 -7.07 3.55
N THR A 68 8.78 -7.52 4.72
CA THR A 68 7.97 -6.69 5.62
C THR A 68 8.85 -5.81 6.52
N VAL A 69 8.24 -4.84 7.22
CA VAL A 69 8.95 -4.06 8.25
C VAL A 69 9.61 -4.95 9.29
N GLU A 70 8.90 -5.97 9.80
CA GLU A 70 9.46 -6.89 10.80
C GLU A 70 10.68 -7.65 10.26
N GLN A 71 10.54 -8.26 9.08
CA GLN A 71 11.62 -8.99 8.43
C GLN A 71 12.85 -8.11 8.17
N TRP A 72 12.62 -6.89 7.66
CA TRP A 72 13.69 -5.94 7.37
C TRP A 72 14.41 -5.49 8.65
N MET A 73 13.67 -5.22 9.73
CA MET A 73 14.25 -4.80 11.00
C MET A 73 15.10 -5.89 11.65
N ASP A 74 14.68 -7.16 11.55
CA ASP A 74 15.37 -8.28 12.19
C ASP A 74 16.83 -8.44 11.72
N HIS A 75 17.14 -8.07 10.47
CA HIS A 75 18.51 -8.14 9.95
C HIS A 75 19.17 -6.77 9.70
N SER A 76 18.42 -5.67 9.67
CA SER A 76 19.00 -4.33 9.42
C SER A 76 19.79 -3.78 10.60
N LEU A 77 19.72 -4.44 11.75
CA LEU A 77 20.31 -3.96 12.99
C LEU A 77 21.62 -4.67 13.29
N LYS A 78 22.56 -3.93 13.90
CA LYS A 78 23.84 -4.49 14.31
C LYS A 78 23.62 -5.49 15.45
N PRO A 79 24.39 -6.59 15.52
CA PRO A 79 24.30 -7.56 16.62
C PRO A 79 24.51 -6.94 18.02
N SER A 80 25.16 -5.78 18.11
CA SER A 80 25.35 -5.03 19.36
C SER A 80 24.11 -4.28 19.83
N HIS A 81 23.08 -4.12 18.99
CA HIS A 81 21.84 -3.48 19.37
C HIS A 81 20.96 -4.48 20.13
N ARG A 82 20.53 -4.11 21.34
CA ARG A 82 19.60 -4.93 22.11
C ARG A 82 18.17 -4.51 21.77
N ASP A 83 17.36 -5.46 21.35
CA ASP A 83 15.93 -5.25 21.14
C ASP A 83 15.21 -4.98 22.47
N LEU A 84 14.44 -3.90 22.52
CA LEU A 84 13.63 -3.51 23.68
C LEU A 84 12.14 -3.83 23.49
N GLY A 85 11.74 -4.39 22.34
CA GLY A 85 10.37 -4.83 22.10
C GLY A 85 9.54 -3.85 21.27
N TRP A 86 8.33 -4.33 20.94
CA TRP A 86 7.26 -3.54 20.36
C TRP A 86 6.42 -2.90 21.48
N ARG A 87 5.92 -1.68 21.24
CA ARG A 87 5.02 -0.96 22.13
C ARG A 87 3.91 -0.33 21.32
N VAL A 88 2.67 -0.40 21.84
CA VAL A 88 1.50 0.22 21.22
C VAL A 88 0.92 1.24 22.18
N PHE A 89 0.67 2.45 21.68
CA PHE A 89 0.11 3.56 22.43
C PHE A 89 -1.24 3.93 21.80
N ALA A 90 -2.32 3.85 22.58
CA ALA A 90 -3.64 4.28 22.12
C ALA A 90 -3.70 5.81 21.94
N LEU A 91 -4.40 6.25 20.91
CA LEU A 91 -4.72 7.63 20.60
C LEU A 91 -6.22 7.77 20.34
N ASP A 92 -6.73 9.00 20.35
CA ASP A 92 -8.16 9.27 20.10
C ASP A 92 -8.67 8.70 18.77
N ASN A 93 -7.82 8.69 17.73
CA ASN A 93 -8.17 8.28 16.37
C ASN A 93 -7.28 7.14 15.83
N GLY A 94 -6.77 6.27 16.71
CA GLY A 94 -5.96 5.13 16.30
C GLY A 94 -4.89 4.77 17.31
N TYR A 95 -3.72 4.36 16.81
CA TYR A 95 -2.60 3.90 17.62
C TYR A 95 -1.27 4.43 17.10
N ASP A 96 -0.37 4.78 18.01
CA ASP A 96 1.05 4.86 17.67
C ASP A 96 1.70 3.53 18.02
N VAL A 97 2.44 2.96 17.08
CA VAL A 97 3.20 1.72 17.26
C VAL A 97 4.68 2.07 17.22
N GLU A 98 5.44 1.55 18.16
CA GLU A 98 6.87 1.81 18.27
C GLU A 98 7.66 0.52 18.43
N ARG A 99 8.79 0.45 17.73
CA ARG A 99 9.85 -0.54 17.97
C ARG A 99 11.08 0.18 18.50
N ALA A 100 11.62 -0.29 19.63
CA ALA A 100 12.74 0.35 20.31
C ALA A 100 13.97 -0.57 20.39
N PHE A 101 15.15 0.01 20.24
CA PHE A 101 16.44 -0.70 20.36
C PHE A 101 17.42 0.10 21.20
N MET A 102 18.14 -0.57 22.09
CA MET A 102 19.23 0.01 22.87
C MET A 102 20.56 -0.18 22.14
N VAL A 103 21.20 0.93 21.76
CA VAL A 103 22.47 0.93 21.00
C VAL A 103 23.67 1.13 21.92
N SER A 104 23.46 1.81 23.04
CA SER A 104 24.42 1.94 24.12
C SER A 104 23.66 2.07 25.44
N LYS A 105 24.37 2.10 26.58
CA LYS A 105 23.75 2.26 27.91
C LYS A 105 22.89 3.53 28.06
N SER A 106 23.09 4.52 27.21
CA SER A 106 22.42 5.83 27.28
C SER A 106 21.71 6.22 26.00
N MET A 107 21.64 5.33 24.99
CA MET A 107 21.09 5.66 23.68
C MET A 107 20.12 4.59 23.18
N GLU A 108 18.89 5.04 22.90
CA GLU A 108 17.83 4.25 22.28
C GLU A 108 17.52 4.74 20.86
N LEU A 109 17.13 3.81 19.99
CA LEU A 109 16.54 4.09 18.70
C LEU A 109 15.05 3.80 18.77
N HIS A 110 14.24 4.79 18.41
CA HIS A 110 12.80 4.64 18.32
C HIS A 110 12.35 4.75 16.87
N TYR A 111 11.71 3.70 16.39
CA TYR A 111 11.01 3.67 15.11
C TYR A 111 9.53 3.72 15.41
N ARG A 112 8.86 4.77 14.96
CA ARG A 112 7.47 5.03 15.33
C ARG A 112 6.61 5.23 14.09
N TRP A 113 5.49 4.52 14.08
CA TRP A 113 4.45 4.60 13.08
C TRP A 113 3.14 4.99 13.76
N ARG A 114 2.27 5.62 12.99
CA ARG A 114 0.89 5.88 13.34
C ARG A 114 0.01 5.02 12.48
N VAL A 115 -0.92 4.31 13.09
CA VAL A 115 -2.00 3.61 12.43
C VAL A 115 -3.28 4.36 12.79
N ASP A 116 -3.92 4.98 11.81
CA ASP A 116 -5.17 5.69 12.05
C ASP A 116 -6.36 4.73 12.16
N GLY A 117 -7.54 5.24 12.54
CA GLY A 117 -8.75 4.45 12.68
C GLY A 117 -9.23 3.74 11.41
N SER A 118 -8.66 4.03 10.22
CA SER A 118 -8.96 3.33 8.96
C SER A 118 -7.98 2.20 8.65
N GLY A 119 -6.96 2.01 9.49
CA GLY A 119 -5.87 1.07 9.25
C GLY A 119 -4.77 1.63 8.36
N ALA A 120 -4.86 2.90 7.97
CA ALA A 120 -3.80 3.52 7.20
C ALA A 120 -2.59 3.78 8.10
N MET A 121 -1.41 3.41 7.61
CA MET A 121 -0.16 3.48 8.35
C MET A 121 0.73 4.61 7.81
N GLN A 122 1.31 5.40 8.72
CA GLN A 122 2.27 6.45 8.40
C GLN A 122 3.51 6.38 9.29
N ALA A 123 4.70 6.53 8.72
CA ALA A 123 5.93 6.69 9.49
C ALA A 123 6.01 8.10 10.11
N VAL A 124 6.07 8.19 11.44
CA VAL A 124 6.07 9.47 12.17
C VAL A 124 7.44 9.85 12.74
N SER A 125 8.36 8.90 12.93
CA SER A 125 9.75 9.21 13.27
C SER A 125 10.63 9.26 12.01
N GLY A 126 11.67 10.12 12.02
CA GLY A 126 12.61 10.22 10.90
C GLY A 126 13.30 8.90 10.56
N ARG A 127 13.54 8.04 11.57
CA ARG A 127 14.10 6.70 11.35
C ARG A 127 13.10 5.75 10.68
N ALA A 128 11.82 5.78 11.08
CA ALA A 128 10.79 4.97 10.44
C ALA A 128 10.59 5.38 8.98
N GLN A 129 10.69 6.69 8.67
CA GLN A 129 10.61 7.20 7.30
C GLN A 129 11.74 6.67 6.42
N GLN A 130 12.96 6.60 6.96
CA GLN A 130 14.13 6.11 6.25
C GLN A 130 14.22 4.57 6.15
N LEU A 131 13.48 3.86 7.01
CA LEU A 131 13.57 2.40 7.11
C LEU A 131 13.23 1.74 5.77
N CYS A 132 12.10 2.14 5.17
CA CYS A 132 11.55 1.55 3.94
C CYS A 132 11.67 2.44 2.70
N SER A 133 12.44 3.54 2.76
CA SER A 133 12.66 4.49 1.63
C SER A 133 13.66 4.07 0.57
#